data_AF-A0A2E9SZ27-F1
#
_entry.id   AF-A0A2E9SZ27-F1
#
_cell.length_a   1.000
_cell.length_b   1.000
_cell.length_c   1.000
_cell.angle_alpha   90.00
_cell.angle_beta   90.00
_cell.angle_gamma   90.00
#
_symmetry.space_group_name_H-M   'P 1'
#
loop_
_entity.id
_entity.type
_entity.pdbx_description
1 polymer ?
#
loop_
_entity_poly.entity_id
_entity_poly.type
_entity_poly.pdbx_seq_one_letter_code
_entity_poly.pdbx_strand_id
1 'polypeptide(L)'
;MDFLQELYNKWLVIKPYTDTFSFQAVIATSYLIALLNSLRKALKEREYFSNFITITSVCVNYLLTALMMEYALEYVKNHNSAAGAQNVYVGFVIANSIMLLAMYRIHIVFSYRFNELFFKVSKLFLILTFSHLIIWIKFVVLDLQQEFAHIHYLYSFIVLYISLVLSFIMLFPDVLRTKFGCIVTFSLPRDRHA
;
A
#
# COMPACT_ATOMS: atom_id res chain seq x y z
N MET A 1 -23.53 -11.00 -11.79
CA MET A 1 -23.20 -9.86 -10.91
C MET A 1 -23.10 -10.34 -9.46
N ASP A 2 -24.03 -11.18 -9.00
CA ASP A 2 -24.04 -11.72 -7.62
C ASP A 2 -22.76 -12.46 -7.22
N PHE A 3 -22.19 -13.34 -8.07
CA PHE A 3 -20.95 -14.06 -7.74
C PHE A 3 -19.74 -13.15 -7.52
N LEU A 4 -19.57 -12.10 -8.34
CA LEU A 4 -18.49 -11.13 -8.19
C LEU A 4 -18.70 -10.25 -6.95
N GLN A 5 -19.95 -9.93 -6.64
CA GLN A 5 -20.32 -9.17 -5.45
C GLN A 5 -20.17 -10.01 -4.17
N GLU A 6 -20.44 -11.31 -4.23
CA GLU A 6 -20.18 -12.27 -3.15
C GLU A 6 -18.69 -12.48 -2.93
N LEU A 7 -17.92 -12.61 -4.02
CA LEU A 7 -16.47 -12.72 -3.98
C LEU A 7 -15.88 -11.44 -3.39
N TYR A 8 -16.35 -10.26 -3.84
CA TYR A 8 -15.98 -8.95 -3.30
C TYR A 8 -16.35 -8.80 -1.83
N ASN A 9 -17.53 -9.22 -1.40
CA ASN A 9 -17.97 -9.16 -0.01
C ASN A 9 -17.26 -10.16 0.92
N LYS A 10 -16.77 -11.28 0.37
CA LYS A 10 -15.88 -12.21 1.08
C LYS A 10 -14.43 -11.73 1.07
N TRP A 11 -14.03 -10.94 0.06
CA TRP A 11 -12.68 -10.39 -0.09
C TRP A 11 -12.49 -9.02 0.57
N LEU A 12 -13.55 -8.25 0.79
CA LEU A 12 -13.51 -6.95 1.45
C LEU A 12 -13.22 -7.13 2.94
N VAL A 13 -11.93 -7.02 3.22
CA VAL A 13 -11.30 -6.26 4.30
C VAL A 13 -12.28 -5.50 5.20
N ILE A 14 -12.69 -6.12 6.31
CA ILE A 14 -13.45 -5.52 7.43
C ILE A 14 -14.98 -5.61 7.26
N LYS A 15 -15.51 -6.78 7.63
CA LYS A 15 -16.84 -6.86 8.23
C LYS A 15 -16.69 -6.75 9.75
N PRO A 16 -17.43 -5.88 10.44
CA PRO A 16 -17.54 -5.98 11.88
C PRO A 16 -18.29 -7.28 12.19
N TYR A 17 -17.70 -8.15 13.01
CA TYR A 17 -18.26 -9.42 13.47
C TYR A 17 -18.33 -10.58 12.46
N THR A 18 -17.24 -10.90 11.77
CA THR A 18 -17.08 -12.25 11.18
C THR A 18 -15.79 -12.91 11.65
N ASP A 19 -15.88 -14.17 12.10
CA ASP A 19 -14.78 -15.11 12.46
C ASP A 19 -13.86 -15.47 11.27
N THR A 20 -13.75 -14.60 10.29
CA THR A 20 -13.01 -14.83 9.04
C THR A 20 -11.71 -14.05 9.06
N PHE A 21 -10.60 -14.79 8.92
CA PHE A 21 -9.24 -14.28 8.81
C PHE A 21 -9.15 -13.11 7.82
N SER A 22 -8.90 -11.89 8.31
CA SER A 22 -8.84 -10.69 7.47
C SER A 22 -7.59 -10.70 6.61
N PHE A 23 -7.73 -10.40 5.32
CA PHE A 23 -6.59 -10.33 4.39
C PHE A 23 -5.59 -9.22 4.77
N GLN A 24 -6.03 -8.19 5.51
CA GLN A 24 -5.14 -7.21 6.13
C GLN A 24 -4.19 -7.84 7.15
N ALA A 25 -4.63 -8.87 7.89
CA ALA A 25 -3.77 -9.57 8.84
C ALA A 25 -2.70 -10.40 8.10
N VAL A 26 -3.04 -11.00 6.95
CA VAL A 26 -2.06 -11.65 6.06
C VAL A 26 -0.99 -10.64 5.63
N ILE A 27 -1.43 -9.49 5.09
CA ILE A 27 -0.53 -8.43 4.58
C ILE A 27 0.32 -7.84 5.72
N ALA A 28 -0.29 -7.60 6.89
CA ALA A 28 0.44 -7.10 8.06
C ALA A 28 1.53 -8.08 8.52
N THR A 29 1.20 -9.38 8.55
CA THR A 29 2.15 -10.44 8.92
C THR A 29 3.29 -10.51 7.92
N SER A 30 3.00 -10.44 6.62
CA SER A 30 4.05 -10.48 5.60
C SER A 30 4.95 -9.24 5.62
N TYR A 31 4.40 -8.06 5.91
CA TYR A 31 5.16 -6.83 6.12
C TYR A 31 6.07 -6.94 7.35
N LEU A 32 5.57 -7.51 8.45
CA LEU A 32 6.38 -7.75 9.65
C LEU A 32 7.54 -8.72 9.36
N ILE A 33 7.26 -9.82 8.65
CA ILE A 33 8.31 -10.78 8.25
C ILE A 33 9.34 -10.10 7.34
N ALA A 34 8.91 -9.26 6.40
CA ALA A 34 9.80 -8.50 5.53
C ALA A 34 10.68 -7.53 6.33
N LEU A 35 10.10 -6.83 7.31
CA LEU A 35 10.83 -5.93 8.20
C LEU A 35 11.89 -6.68 9.02
N LEU A 36 11.53 -7.79 9.68
CA LEU A 36 12.46 -8.60 10.45
C LEU A 36 13.60 -9.16 9.58
N ASN A 37 13.28 -9.67 8.39
CA ASN A 37 14.27 -10.18 7.45
C ASN A 37 15.21 -9.07 6.95
N SER A 38 14.68 -7.89 6.64
CA SER A 38 15.47 -6.76 6.17
C SER A 38 16.37 -6.19 7.27
N LEU A 39 15.89 -6.13 8.52
CA LEU A 39 16.70 -5.77 9.68
C LEU A 39 17.85 -6.76 9.89
N ARG A 40 17.55 -8.07 9.87
CA ARG A 40 18.56 -9.13 10.00
C ARG A 40 19.65 -9.00 8.92
N LYS A 41 19.25 -8.77 7.66
CA LYS A 41 20.20 -8.58 6.55
C LYS A 41 21.00 -7.29 6.71
N ALA A 42 20.37 -6.18 7.10
CA ALA A 42 21.05 -4.90 7.29
C ALA A 42 22.09 -4.92 8.43
N LEU A 43 21.82 -5.67 9.50
CA LEU A 43 22.77 -5.86 10.60
C LEU A 43 23.99 -6.70 10.20
N LYS A 44 23.79 -7.69 9.32
CA LYS A 44 24.86 -8.61 8.88
C LYS A 44 25.65 -8.06 7.68
N GLU A 45 24.99 -7.34 6.78
CA GLU A 45 25.52 -6.92 5.47
C GLU A 45 25.12 -5.45 5.18
N ARG A 46 26.10 -4.54 5.22
CA ARG A 46 25.85 -3.08 5.09
C ARG A 46 25.23 -2.66 3.75
N GLU A 47 25.41 -3.44 2.68
CA GLU A 47 24.86 -3.12 1.35
C GLU A 47 23.33 -3.17 1.28
N TYR A 48 22.67 -3.82 2.25
CA TYR A 48 21.21 -3.94 2.30
C TYR A 48 20.54 -2.86 3.13
N PHE A 49 21.28 -1.88 3.66
CA PHE A 49 20.73 -0.82 4.50
C PHE A 49 19.71 0.07 3.75
N SER A 50 19.96 0.34 2.47
CA SER A 50 19.01 1.05 1.57
C SER A 50 17.67 0.31 1.46
N ASN A 51 17.70 -1.02 1.35
CA ASN A 51 16.48 -1.84 1.29
C ASN A 51 15.75 -1.82 2.63
N PHE A 52 16.48 -1.89 3.75
CA PHE A 52 15.92 -1.79 5.09
C PHE A 52 15.20 -0.45 5.33
N ILE A 53 15.80 0.68 4.95
CA ILE A 53 15.13 2.00 5.04
C ILE A 53 13.81 1.98 4.27
N THR A 54 13.85 1.50 3.02
CA THR A 54 12.66 1.46 2.15
C THR A 54 11.55 0.60 2.76
N ILE A 55 11.87 -0.61 3.22
CA ILE A 55 10.91 -1.54 3.82
C ILE A 55 10.33 -0.95 5.12
N THR A 56 11.18 -0.34 5.95
CA THR A 56 10.77 0.29 7.21
C THR A 56 9.79 1.43 6.95
N SER A 57 10.10 2.34 6.02
CA SER A 57 9.21 3.45 5.67
C SER A 57 7.84 2.97 5.19
N VAL A 58 7.80 1.92 4.35
CA VAL A 58 6.55 1.32 3.88
C VAL A 58 5.76 0.70 5.04
N CYS A 59 6.42 -0.03 5.94
CA CYS A 59 5.77 -0.68 7.07
C CYS A 59 5.17 0.33 8.05
N VAL A 60 5.90 1.41 8.38
CA VAL A 60 5.41 2.48 9.26
C VAL A 60 4.18 3.15 8.66
N ASN A 61 4.20 3.45 7.36
CA ASN A 61 3.06 4.08 6.71
C ASN A 61 1.86 3.13 6.61
N TYR A 62 2.08 1.84 6.38
CA TYR A 62 1.00 0.85 6.41
C TYR A 62 0.32 0.76 7.78
N LEU A 63 1.09 0.76 8.87
CA LEU A 63 0.51 0.79 10.22
C LEU A 63 -0.30 2.06 10.47
N LEU A 64 0.23 3.22 10.06
CA LEU A 64 -0.47 4.49 10.18
C LEU A 64 -1.80 4.48 9.40
N THR A 65 -1.79 4.07 8.13
CA THR A 65 -3.01 4.06 7.30
C THR A 65 -4.00 2.99 7.75
N ALA A 66 -3.53 1.85 8.26
CA ALA A 66 -4.40 0.84 8.87
C ALA A 66 -5.13 1.38 10.11
N LEU A 67 -4.42 2.06 11.01
CA LEU A 67 -5.02 2.71 12.19
C LEU A 67 -6.03 3.79 11.81
N MET A 68 -5.71 4.61 10.79
CA MET A 68 -6.64 5.62 10.29
C MET A 68 -7.93 5.01 9.72
N MET A 69 -7.82 3.87 9.03
CA MET A 69 -8.99 3.15 8.50
C MET A 69 -9.84 2.56 9.63
N GLU A 70 -9.21 1.96 10.64
CA GLU A 70 -9.91 1.41 11.80
C GLU A 70 -10.69 2.50 12.56
N TYR A 71 -10.03 3.64 12.81
CA TYR A 71 -10.69 4.80 13.43
C TYR A 71 -11.84 5.34 12.58
N ALA A 72 -11.69 5.40 11.26
CA ALA A 72 -12.76 5.84 10.36
C ALA A 72 -13.97 4.91 10.41
N LEU A 73 -13.75 3.59 10.47
CA LEU A 73 -14.83 2.61 10.58
C LEU A 73 -15.54 2.67 11.92
N GLU A 74 -14.80 2.85 13.01
CA GLU A 74 -15.38 3.08 14.34
C GLU A 74 -16.21 4.38 14.37
N TYR A 75 -15.73 5.44 13.74
CA TYR A 75 -16.47 6.70 13.61
C TYR A 75 -17.82 6.50 12.90
N VAL A 76 -17.84 5.77 11.77
CA VAL A 76 -19.09 5.44 11.05
C VAL A 76 -20.05 4.65 11.95
N LYS A 77 -19.54 3.67 12.69
CA LYS A 77 -20.33 2.85 13.61
C LYS A 77 -21.00 3.69 14.70
N ASN A 78 -20.30 4.69 15.22
CA ASN A 78 -20.77 5.49 16.35
C ASN A 78 -21.64 6.69 15.93
N HIS A 79 -21.46 7.25 14.73
CA HIS A 79 -22.13 8.48 14.29
C HIS A 79 -23.10 8.30 13.12
N ASN A 80 -23.25 7.08 12.57
CA ASN A 80 -24.10 6.76 11.41
C ASN A 80 -23.89 7.66 10.17
N SER A 81 -22.76 8.37 10.10
CA SER A 81 -22.45 9.30 9.01
C SER A 81 -21.24 8.79 8.23
N ALA A 82 -21.50 8.32 7.00
CA ALA A 82 -20.46 7.90 6.07
C ALA A 82 -19.69 9.10 5.47
N ALA A 83 -20.34 10.26 5.35
CA ALA A 83 -19.77 11.45 4.72
C ALA A 83 -18.51 11.97 5.45
N GLY A 84 -18.54 11.97 6.79
CA GLY A 84 -17.37 12.38 7.59
C GLY A 84 -16.18 11.42 7.44
N ALA A 85 -16.45 10.12 7.34
CA ALA A 85 -15.43 9.08 7.23
C ALA A 85 -14.72 9.05 5.87
N GLN A 86 -15.37 9.55 4.81
CA GLN A 86 -14.76 9.62 3.47
C GLN A 86 -13.55 10.55 3.40
N ASN A 87 -13.40 11.48 4.35
CA ASN A 87 -12.20 12.31 4.45
C ASN A 87 -10.93 11.52 4.84
N VAL A 88 -11.07 10.27 5.29
CA VAL A 88 -9.93 9.38 5.53
C VAL A 88 -9.06 9.21 4.29
N TYR A 89 -9.64 9.27 3.08
CA TYR A 89 -8.90 9.15 1.82
C TYR A 89 -7.91 10.30 1.60
N VAL A 90 -8.23 11.54 2.01
CA VAL A 90 -7.25 12.65 2.04
C VAL A 90 -6.14 12.36 3.03
N GLY A 91 -6.51 11.80 4.19
CA GLY A 91 -5.55 11.33 5.17
C GLY A 91 -4.54 10.34 4.58
N PHE A 92 -5.00 9.38 3.77
CA PHE A 92 -4.12 8.44 3.06
C PHE A 92 -3.23 9.13 2.01
N VAL A 93 -3.76 10.10 1.27
CA VAL A 93 -2.97 10.90 0.31
C VAL A 93 -1.83 11.63 1.03
N ILE A 94 -2.13 12.27 2.16
CA ILE A 94 -1.15 13.00 2.97
C ILE A 94 -0.12 12.04 3.56
N ALA A 95 -0.56 10.94 4.18
CA ALA A 95 0.33 9.95 4.79
C ALA A 95 1.31 9.38 3.75
N ASN A 96 0.80 8.93 2.59
CA ASN A 96 1.65 8.40 1.53
C ASN A 96 2.63 9.45 0.99
N SER A 97 2.20 10.69 0.83
CA SER A 97 3.06 11.78 0.34
C SER A 97 4.17 12.11 1.34
N ILE A 98 3.84 12.21 2.63
CA ILE A 98 4.81 12.42 3.71
C ILE A 98 5.79 11.26 3.77
N MET A 99 5.32 10.01 3.67
CA MET A 99 6.19 8.85 3.70
C MET A 99 7.18 8.86 2.53
N LEU A 100 6.75 9.16 1.30
CA LEU A 100 7.66 9.27 0.15
C LEU A 100 8.74 10.34 0.37
N LEU A 101 8.35 11.51 0.88
CA LEU A 101 9.29 12.59 1.18
C LEU A 101 10.25 12.22 2.32
N ALA A 102 9.75 11.63 3.39
CA ALA A 102 10.54 11.19 4.53
C ALA A 102 11.52 10.08 4.12
N MET A 103 11.05 9.08 3.37
CA MET A 103 11.88 7.99 2.83
C MET A 103 13.02 8.57 1.98
N TYR A 104 12.73 9.47 1.04
CA TYR A 104 13.76 10.13 0.23
C TYR A 104 14.81 10.86 1.10
N ARG A 105 14.36 11.63 2.11
CA ARG A 105 15.27 12.34 3.03
C ARG A 105 16.13 11.37 3.85
N ILE A 106 15.56 10.29 4.39
CA ILE A 106 16.28 9.28 5.16
C ILE A 106 17.33 8.58 4.28
N HIS A 107 16.99 8.27 3.03
CA HIS A 107 17.95 7.69 2.08
C HIS A 107 19.13 8.61 1.80
N ILE A 108 18.89 9.92 1.62
CA ILE A 108 19.98 10.90 1.44
C ILE A 108 20.87 10.96 2.67
N VAL A 109 20.30 10.98 3.88
CA VAL A 109 21.08 11.16 5.12
C VAL A 109 21.90 9.91 5.45
N PHE A 110 21.33 8.70 5.30
CA PHE A 110 21.95 7.50 5.85
C PHE A 110 22.55 6.54 4.83
N SER A 111 22.05 6.48 3.60
CA SER A 111 22.50 5.46 2.63
C SER A 111 23.24 6.02 1.43
N TYR A 112 22.89 7.22 0.96
CA TYR A 112 23.41 7.86 -0.27
C TYR A 112 23.29 7.02 -1.57
N ARG A 113 22.69 5.83 -1.52
CA ARG A 113 22.48 4.91 -2.65
C ARG A 113 21.01 4.52 -2.72
N PHE A 114 20.40 4.79 -3.86
CA PHE A 114 19.04 4.41 -4.17
C PHE A 114 19.02 3.09 -4.93
N ASN A 115 18.50 2.03 -4.31
CA ASN A 115 18.34 0.73 -4.94
C ASN A 115 17.07 0.64 -5.79
N GLU A 116 16.97 -0.40 -6.63
CA GLU A 116 15.78 -0.63 -7.46
C GLU A 116 14.48 -0.69 -6.65
N LEU A 117 14.53 -1.27 -5.44
CA LEU A 117 13.38 -1.34 -4.52
C LEU A 117 12.82 0.05 -4.20
N PHE A 118 13.68 1.04 -3.94
CA PHE A 118 13.26 2.43 -3.68
C PHE A 118 12.44 3.00 -4.84
N PHE A 119 12.93 2.85 -6.08
CA PHE A 119 12.24 3.37 -7.25
C PHE A 119 10.92 2.65 -7.52
N LYS A 120 10.87 1.32 -7.37
CA LYS A 120 9.64 0.55 -7.57
C LYS A 120 8.59 0.88 -6.52
N VAL A 121 8.99 0.92 -5.25
CA VAL A 121 8.11 1.30 -4.14
C VAL A 121 7.58 2.72 -4.34
N SER A 122 8.45 3.67 -4.69
CA SER A 122 8.02 5.06 -4.93
C SER A 122 6.98 5.14 -6.05
N LYS A 123 7.18 4.42 -7.16
CA LYS A 123 6.22 4.36 -8.26
C LYS A 123 4.88 3.78 -7.82
N LEU A 124 4.88 2.67 -7.10
CA LEU A 124 3.65 2.02 -6.62
C LEU A 124 2.89 2.94 -5.65
N PHE A 125 3.60 3.64 -4.77
CA PHE A 125 2.99 4.60 -3.86
C PHE A 125 2.42 5.82 -4.56
N LEU A 126 3.04 6.31 -5.64
CA LEU A 126 2.43 7.36 -6.47
C LEU A 126 1.10 6.89 -7.07
N ILE A 127 1.04 5.69 -7.64
CA ILE A 127 -0.20 5.10 -8.18
C ILE A 127 -1.26 4.98 -7.07
N LEU A 128 -0.86 4.52 -5.89
CA LEU A 128 -1.75 4.37 -4.73
C LEU A 128 -2.29 5.74 -4.28
N THR A 129 -1.44 6.75 -4.16
CA THR A 129 -1.82 8.13 -3.82
C THR A 129 -2.81 8.72 -4.83
N PHE A 130 -2.56 8.55 -6.14
CA PHE A 130 -3.52 8.98 -7.16
C PHE A 130 -4.86 8.25 -7.04
N SER A 131 -4.83 6.96 -6.72
CA SER A 131 -6.06 6.16 -6.53
C SER A 131 -6.87 6.66 -5.33
N HIS A 132 -6.21 7.01 -4.22
CA HIS A 132 -6.84 7.64 -3.05
C HIS A 132 -7.42 9.02 -3.37
N LEU A 133 -6.74 9.81 -4.21
CA LEU A 133 -7.23 11.12 -4.62
C LEU A 133 -8.47 11.00 -5.52
N ILE A 134 -8.46 10.08 -6.49
CA ILE A 134 -9.60 9.84 -7.40
C ILE A 134 -10.85 9.44 -6.60
N ILE A 135 -10.69 8.50 -5.66
CA ILE A 135 -11.83 8.03 -4.86
C ILE A 135 -12.35 9.12 -3.92
N TRP A 136 -11.46 9.95 -3.36
CA TRP A 136 -11.87 11.08 -2.54
C TRP A 136 -12.63 12.14 -3.34
N ILE A 137 -12.13 12.52 -4.52
CA ILE A 137 -12.82 13.46 -5.42
C ILE A 137 -14.21 12.94 -5.74
N LYS A 138 -14.32 11.64 -6.07
CA LYS A 138 -15.61 11.01 -6.36
C LYS A 138 -16.60 11.15 -5.20
N PHE A 139 -16.18 10.79 -4.00
CA PHE A 139 -17.07 10.72 -2.84
C PHE A 139 -17.37 12.08 -2.21
N VAL A 140 -16.38 12.97 -2.12
CA VAL A 140 -16.49 14.22 -1.34
C VAL A 140 -16.71 15.43 -2.23
N VAL A 141 -16.05 15.50 -3.40
CA VAL A 141 -16.16 16.68 -4.29
C VAL A 141 -17.36 16.55 -5.21
N LEU A 142 -17.60 15.36 -5.76
CA LEU A 142 -18.69 15.10 -6.71
C LEU A 142 -19.96 14.53 -6.05
N ASP A 143 -19.87 14.11 -4.78
CA ASP A 143 -20.95 13.44 -4.02
C ASP A 143 -21.61 12.25 -4.75
N LEU A 144 -20.83 11.53 -5.54
CA LEU A 144 -21.30 10.39 -6.34
C LEU A 144 -21.21 9.09 -5.52
N GLN A 145 -22.10 8.93 -4.56
CA GLN A 145 -22.10 7.81 -3.62
C GLN A 145 -22.38 6.46 -4.29
N GLN A 146 -23.46 6.36 -5.08
CA GLN A 146 -23.89 5.09 -5.70
C GLN A 146 -23.58 5.01 -7.20
N GLU A 147 -23.48 6.15 -7.88
CA GLU A 147 -23.16 6.20 -9.30
C GLU A 147 -21.72 5.73 -9.55
N PHE A 148 -21.47 5.05 -10.67
CA PHE A 148 -20.14 4.54 -11.03
C PHE A 148 -19.52 3.57 -10.00
N ALA A 149 -20.25 2.54 -9.57
CA ALA A 149 -19.76 1.51 -8.64
C ALA A 149 -18.48 0.78 -9.12
N HIS A 150 -18.27 0.69 -10.44
CA HIS A 150 -17.05 0.11 -11.03
C HIS A 150 -15.77 0.84 -10.60
N ILE A 151 -15.83 2.14 -10.28
CA ILE A 151 -14.69 2.89 -9.77
C ILE A 151 -14.30 2.39 -8.37
N HIS A 152 -15.26 1.99 -7.53
CA HIS A 152 -14.98 1.45 -6.21
C HIS A 152 -14.29 0.09 -6.30
N TYR A 153 -14.80 -0.78 -7.17
CA TYR A 153 -14.19 -2.10 -7.40
C TYR A 153 -12.77 -1.97 -7.94
N LEU A 154 -12.56 -1.06 -8.90
CA LEU A 154 -11.23 -0.78 -9.45
C LEU A 154 -10.29 -0.24 -8.37
N TYR A 155 -10.75 0.70 -7.54
CA TYR A 155 -9.98 1.24 -6.42
C TYR A 155 -9.58 0.13 -5.43
N SER A 156 -10.54 -0.68 -4.96
CA SER A 156 -10.26 -1.80 -4.05
C SER A 156 -9.26 -2.79 -4.66
N PHE A 157 -9.40 -3.09 -5.95
CA PHE A 157 -8.46 -3.96 -6.67
C PHE A 157 -7.05 -3.36 -6.69
N ILE A 158 -6.91 -2.06 -7.01
CA ILE A 158 -5.60 -1.39 -7.04
C ILE A 158 -4.94 -1.42 -5.65
N VAL A 159 -5.67 -1.06 -4.59
CA VAL A 159 -5.16 -1.06 -3.21
C VAL A 159 -4.69 -2.45 -2.80
N LEU A 160 -5.51 -3.47 -3.05
CA LEU A 160 -5.19 -4.86 -2.70
C LEU A 160 -4.00 -5.39 -3.51
N TYR A 161 -4.01 -5.16 -4.82
CA TYR A 161 -2.92 -5.56 -5.72
C TYR A 161 -1.60 -4.91 -5.28
N ILE A 162 -1.58 -3.59 -5.08
CA ILE A 162 -0.36 -2.88 -4.67
C ILE A 162 0.14 -3.40 -3.31
N SER A 163 -0.76 -3.65 -2.35
CA SER A 163 -0.38 -4.18 -1.04
C SER A 163 0.26 -5.58 -1.13
N LEU A 164 -0.29 -6.45 -1.98
CA LEU A 164 0.27 -7.77 -2.25
C LEU A 164 1.62 -7.70 -2.96
N VAL A 165 1.72 -6.85 -3.99
CA VAL A 165 2.96 -6.64 -4.73
C VAL A 165 4.05 -6.11 -3.80
N LEU A 166 3.74 -5.10 -2.99
CA LEU A 166 4.67 -4.54 -2.00
C LEU A 166 5.13 -5.63 -1.03
N SER A 167 4.22 -6.40 -0.45
CA SER A 167 4.56 -7.55 0.41
C SER A 167 5.57 -8.47 -0.28
N PHE A 168 5.29 -8.86 -1.52
CA PHE A 168 6.10 -9.83 -2.26
C PHE A 168 7.50 -9.29 -2.59
N ILE A 169 7.60 -8.07 -3.14
CA ILE A 169 8.91 -7.49 -3.52
C ILE A 169 9.74 -7.10 -2.29
N MET A 170 9.13 -6.84 -1.14
CA MET A 170 9.86 -6.60 0.11
C MET A 170 10.42 -7.89 0.73
N LEU A 171 9.72 -9.02 0.59
CA LEU A 171 10.22 -10.33 1.01
C LEU A 171 11.34 -10.83 0.08
N PHE A 172 11.18 -10.63 -1.23
CA PHE A 172 12.10 -11.12 -2.25
C PHE A 172 12.57 -9.99 -3.18
N PRO A 173 13.40 -9.05 -2.69
CA PRO A 173 13.85 -7.90 -3.47
C PRO A 173 14.64 -8.28 -4.73
N ASP A 174 15.28 -9.45 -4.74
CA ASP A 174 16.03 -9.96 -5.90
C ASP A 174 15.14 -10.22 -7.13
N VAL A 175 13.83 -10.44 -6.91
CA VAL A 175 12.86 -10.64 -8.00
C VAL A 175 12.73 -9.40 -8.87
N LEU A 176 13.04 -8.21 -8.34
CA LEU A 176 13.02 -6.95 -9.10
C LEU A 176 13.99 -6.95 -10.29
N ARG A 177 15.07 -7.75 -10.21
CA ARG A 177 16.05 -7.93 -11.28
C ARG A 177 15.58 -8.90 -12.37
N THR A 178 14.41 -9.52 -12.22
CA THR A 178 13.87 -10.50 -13.19
C THR A 178 12.80 -9.88 -14.11
N LYS A 179 12.48 -10.57 -15.21
CA LYS A 179 11.37 -10.16 -16.10
C LYS A 179 10.03 -10.12 -15.35
N PHE A 180 9.85 -11.02 -14.38
CA PHE A 180 8.66 -11.08 -13.52
C PHE A 180 8.54 -9.82 -12.65
N GLY A 181 9.63 -9.36 -12.05
CA GLY A 181 9.66 -8.11 -11.28
C GLY A 181 9.26 -6.88 -12.10
N CYS A 182 9.60 -6.85 -13.40
CA CYS A 182 9.16 -5.79 -14.30
C CYS A 182 7.64 -5.80 -14.51
N ILE A 183 7.05 -6.96 -14.77
CA ILE A 183 5.60 -7.09 -14.97
C ILE A 183 4.84 -6.68 -13.70
N VAL A 184 5.25 -7.23 -12.56
CA VAL A 184 4.56 -7.04 -11.28
C VAL A 184 4.60 -5.57 -10.80
N THR A 185 5.67 -4.84 -11.14
CA THR A 185 5.85 -3.41 -10.77
C THR A 185 5.51 -2.44 -11.89
N PHE A 186 4.83 -2.91 -12.96
CA PHE A 186 4.50 -2.13 -14.16
C PHE A 186 5.69 -1.38 -14.76
N SER A 187 6.86 -2.03 -14.79
CA SER A 187 8.10 -1.43 -15.22
C SER A 187 8.54 -1.93 -16.58
N LEU A 188 9.14 -1.04 -17.38
CA LEU A 188 9.78 -1.43 -18.63
C LEU A 188 11.01 -2.31 -18.34
N PRO A 189 11.28 -3.32 -19.17
CA PRO A 189 12.52 -4.07 -19.07
C PRO A 189 13.69 -3.11 -19.29
N ARG A 190 14.53 -2.96 -18.27
CA ARG A 190 15.77 -2.19 -18.40
C ARG A 190 16.73 -3.02 -19.25
N ASP A 191 17.27 -2.44 -20.32
CA ASP A 191 18.29 -3.09 -21.14
C ASP A 191 19.43 -3.58 -20.24
N ARG A 192 19.66 -4.89 -20.26
CA ARG A 192 20.62 -5.57 -19.38
C ARG A 192 22.06 -5.53 -19.93
N HIS A 193 22.31 -4.66 -20.90
CA HIS A 193 23.55 -4.57 -21.67
C HIS A 193 24.12 -3.14 -21.75
N ALA A 194 23.66 -2.20 -20.92
CA ALA A 194 24.22 -0.85 -20.81
C ALA A 194 25.15 -0.73 -19.60
#